data_AF-A0A960E213-F1
#
_entry.id   AF-A0A960E213-F1
#
_cell.length_a   1.000
_cell.length_b   1.000
_cell.length_c   1.000
_cell.angle_alpha   90.00
_cell.angle_beta   90.00
_cell.angle_gamma   90.00
#
_symmetry.space_group_name_H-M   'P 1'
#
loop_
_entity.id
_entity.type
_entity.pdbx_description
1 polymer ?
#
loop_
_entity_poly.entity_id
_entity_poly.type
_entity_poly.pdbx_seq_one_letter_code
_entity_poly.pdbx_strand_id
1 'polypeptide(L)'
;MRRSLLRAAPPAAAAAVLALLDRPVGALVVAVVAVVLVLLGIAAPRAAVRLDAAVARVAGTAATSVSYALASLAWLLGVVPAWAWSRLWRRSPTANAWVDERSAWTIPPSASHRSTDGAPQGAQRSGAPDALRRPPSLGRRLAHATIAIALMLAAMAVVAERRGIAWPFGDRGGEAAAPPPVTGGSAPAATDPPEAPPSPGDAGTDLDIPEVSSTPVTTDVTIETVPPRRSDGREVDEFDGMPVDDYAHDGEPWAPLHFGDLSQLPYAADLFLASRFADYQSETVNIVGGHRVSYTPDDPELTVWFFGGSTMFGLGQRDEHTLPSVVARAAEADGIRIRPVNFGVMGYVNWQETEQFQQAITSGPDRPDLVVFYDGVNDYGMGSFRVDMGEREPGNITRLTINDEEREQLYRERGSPEPMPWSQQRRQLQIDLSADQYRRGVDISRRLGAQFDVPVLHVWQPSPFAKDAKPADEPLWDRVDFNPDWMDDSAEQYRAIPETAGVDPIDLTRSLDDVDEAVYFDSSHTNELGASIVGTALYEALRPALDEAAAQR
;
A
#
# COMPACT_ATOMS: atom_id res chain seq x y z
N MET A 1 16.93 -49.84 8.62
CA MET A 1 17.35 -49.44 9.98
C MET A 1 17.16 -47.94 10.26
N ARG A 2 17.78 -47.01 9.51
CA ARG A 2 17.63 -45.55 9.70
C ARG A 2 16.18 -45.06 9.76
N ARG A 3 15.31 -45.52 8.85
CA ARG A 3 13.88 -45.19 8.84
C ARG A 3 13.10 -45.78 10.03
N SER A 4 13.51 -46.95 10.54
CA SER A 4 12.88 -47.58 11.72
C SER A 4 13.24 -46.85 13.02
N LEU A 5 14.46 -46.30 13.11
CA LEU A 5 14.88 -45.47 14.24
C LEU A 5 14.15 -44.12 14.26
N LEU A 6 14.01 -43.47 13.10
CA LEU A 6 13.23 -42.22 12.98
C LEU A 6 11.76 -42.40 13.37
N ARG A 7 11.15 -43.56 13.07
CA ARG A 7 9.77 -43.89 13.45
C ARG A 7 9.56 -44.02 14.96
N ALA A 8 10.56 -44.49 15.69
CA ALA A 8 10.47 -44.72 17.12
C ALA A 8 10.87 -43.50 17.96
N ALA A 9 11.46 -42.48 17.35
CA ALA A 9 11.93 -41.29 18.06
C ALA A 9 10.80 -40.48 18.73
N PRO A 10 9.65 -40.20 18.08
CA PRO A 10 8.55 -39.47 18.74
C PRO A 10 7.95 -40.20 19.97
N PRO A 11 7.59 -41.51 19.90
CA PRO A 11 7.10 -42.20 21.09
C PRO A 11 8.20 -42.40 22.15
N ALA A 12 9.46 -42.57 21.78
CA ALA A 12 10.56 -42.61 22.76
C ALA A 12 10.71 -41.27 23.51
N ALA A 13 10.60 -40.13 22.81
CA ALA A 13 10.60 -38.81 23.43
C ALA A 13 9.38 -38.61 24.33
N ALA A 14 8.19 -39.02 23.89
CA ALA A 14 6.97 -38.95 24.69
C ALA A 14 7.05 -39.84 25.96
N ALA A 15 7.64 -41.03 25.87
CA ALA A 15 7.89 -41.89 27.01
C ALA A 15 8.85 -41.24 28.03
N ALA A 16 9.90 -40.57 27.54
CA ALA A 16 10.83 -39.83 28.38
C ALA A 16 10.16 -38.66 29.10
N VAL A 17 9.31 -37.89 28.41
CA VAL A 17 8.52 -36.81 29.02
C VAL A 17 7.54 -37.35 30.07
N LEU A 18 6.85 -38.46 29.79
CA LEU A 18 5.94 -39.09 30.77
C LEU A 18 6.68 -39.63 32.00
N ALA A 19 7.91 -40.12 31.84
CA ALA A 19 8.76 -40.52 32.95
C ALA A 19 9.18 -39.32 33.80
N LEU A 20 9.53 -38.19 33.17
CA LEU A 20 9.86 -36.92 33.86
C LEU A 20 8.66 -36.31 34.60
N LEU A 21 7.43 -36.59 34.14
CA LEU A 21 6.18 -36.16 34.78
C LEU A 21 5.66 -37.18 35.81
N ASP A 22 6.48 -38.14 36.23
CA ASP A 22 6.15 -39.15 37.25
C ASP A 22 4.93 -40.02 36.88
N ARG A 23 4.78 -40.35 35.59
CA ARG A 23 3.74 -41.24 35.05
C ARG A 23 4.36 -42.56 34.56
N PRO A 24 4.83 -43.44 35.47
CA PRO A 24 5.67 -44.59 35.12
C PRO A 24 4.94 -45.63 34.26
N VAL A 25 3.65 -45.86 34.51
CA VAL A 25 2.84 -46.80 33.73
C VAL A 25 2.65 -46.30 32.29
N GLY A 26 2.41 -44.99 32.12
CA GLY A 26 2.28 -44.36 30.81
C GLY A 26 3.60 -44.39 30.03
N ALA A 27 4.71 -44.07 30.69
CA ALA A 27 6.04 -44.14 30.09
C ALA A 27 6.39 -45.56 29.61
N LEU A 28 6.10 -46.59 30.42
CA LEU A 28 6.35 -47.98 30.06
C LEU A 28 5.55 -48.41 28.83
N VAL A 29 4.25 -48.11 28.78
CA VAL A 29 3.38 -48.48 27.66
C VAL A 29 3.86 -47.82 26.36
N VAL A 30 4.21 -46.54 26.41
CA VAL A 30 4.69 -45.81 25.23
C VAL A 30 6.08 -46.29 24.78
N ALA A 31 6.96 -46.64 25.72
CA ALA A 31 8.27 -47.22 25.42
C ALA A 31 8.14 -48.60 24.73
N VAL A 32 7.22 -49.45 25.19
CA VAL A 32 6.92 -50.75 24.56
C VAL A 32 6.42 -50.55 23.12
N VAL A 33 5.55 -49.56 22.89
CA VAL A 33 5.07 -49.21 21.54
C VAL A 33 6.24 -48.77 20.65
N ALA A 34 7.16 -47.94 21.16
CA ALA A 34 8.35 -47.52 20.41
C ALA A 34 9.21 -48.72 20.00
N VAL A 35 9.46 -49.67 20.91
CA VAL A 35 10.24 -50.90 20.63
C VAL A 35 9.52 -51.78 19.60
N VAL A 36 8.22 -51.98 19.74
CA VAL A 36 7.41 -52.77 18.78
C VAL A 36 7.47 -52.15 17.39
N LEU A 37 7.41 -50.82 17.26
CA LEU A 37 7.52 -50.12 15.97
C LEU A 37 8.90 -50.29 15.32
N VAL A 38 9.98 -50.29 16.11
CA VAL A 38 11.34 -50.61 15.60
C VAL A 38 11.39 -52.05 15.08
N LEU A 39 10.91 -53.01 15.87
CA LEU A 39 10.90 -54.42 15.51
C LEU A 39 10.04 -54.70 14.27
N LEU A 40 8.86 -54.10 14.17
CA LEU A 40 7.98 -54.22 13.01
C LEU A 40 8.60 -53.60 11.76
N GLY A 41 9.32 -52.48 11.92
CA GLY A 41 10.06 -51.84 10.84
C GLY A 41 11.26 -52.65 10.34
N ILE A 42 11.79 -53.59 11.13
CA ILE A 42 12.88 -54.50 10.74
C ILE A 42 12.31 -55.77 10.11
N ALA A 43 11.29 -56.38 10.74
CA ALA A 43 10.76 -57.69 10.34
C ALA A 43 9.75 -57.63 9.18
N ALA A 44 8.97 -56.55 9.05
CA ALA A 44 7.89 -56.43 8.06
C ALA A 44 7.75 -55.00 7.50
N PRO A 45 8.67 -54.55 6.61
CA PRO A 45 8.75 -53.16 6.15
C PRO A 45 7.49 -52.66 5.45
N ARG A 46 6.80 -53.53 4.70
CA ARG A 46 5.57 -53.20 3.97
C ARG A 46 4.37 -52.98 4.90
N ALA A 47 4.30 -53.71 6.02
CA ALA A 47 3.27 -53.51 7.04
C ALA A 47 3.51 -52.20 7.81
N ALA A 48 4.78 -51.87 8.09
CA ALA A 48 5.15 -50.63 8.77
C ALA A 48 4.74 -49.37 7.97
N VAL A 49 4.87 -49.37 6.65
CA VAL A 49 4.44 -48.23 5.81
C VAL A 49 2.92 -48.02 5.85
N ARG A 50 2.13 -49.09 5.91
CA ARG A 50 0.66 -48.99 6.05
C ARG A 50 0.25 -48.47 7.42
N LEU A 51 0.99 -48.88 8.47
CA LEU A 51 0.79 -48.39 9.82
C LEU A 51 1.15 -46.91 9.94
N ASP A 52 2.25 -46.46 9.32
CA ASP A 52 2.66 -45.04 9.30
C ASP A 52 1.55 -44.15 8.70
N ALA A 53 0.96 -44.58 7.58
CA ALA A 53 -0.13 -43.84 6.93
C ALA A 53 -1.42 -43.80 7.79
N ALA A 54 -1.70 -44.87 8.54
CA ALA A 54 -2.84 -44.92 9.45
C ALA A 54 -2.62 -44.03 10.69
N VAL A 55 -1.44 -44.09 11.29
CA VAL A 55 -1.05 -43.26 12.45
C VAL A 55 -1.03 -41.79 12.07
N ALA A 56 -0.51 -41.42 10.90
CA ALA A 56 -0.52 -40.04 10.41
C ALA A 56 -1.93 -39.48 10.25
N ARG A 57 -2.89 -40.28 9.76
CA ARG A 57 -4.31 -39.85 9.70
C ARG A 57 -4.90 -39.63 11.07
N VAL A 58 -4.69 -40.56 12.00
CA VAL A 58 -5.23 -40.45 13.36
C VAL A 58 -4.62 -39.24 14.09
N ALA A 59 -3.30 -39.04 13.96
CA ALA A 59 -2.60 -37.89 14.54
C ALA A 59 -3.07 -36.56 13.95
N GLY A 60 -3.26 -36.48 12.62
CA GLY A 60 -3.84 -35.30 11.98
C GLY A 60 -5.26 -35.00 12.49
N THR A 61 -6.11 -36.02 12.62
CA THR A 61 -7.48 -35.87 13.11
C THR A 61 -7.51 -35.39 14.58
N ALA A 62 -6.61 -35.92 15.42
CA ALA A 62 -6.48 -35.53 16.81
C ALA A 62 -5.95 -34.09 16.97
N ALA A 63 -4.90 -33.72 16.23
CA ALA A 63 -4.34 -32.37 16.23
C ALA A 63 -5.38 -31.32 15.83
N THR A 64 -6.10 -31.56 14.73
CA THR A 64 -7.18 -30.69 14.28
C THR A 64 -8.29 -30.56 15.33
N SER A 65 -8.64 -31.66 16.00
CA SER A 65 -9.65 -31.64 17.08
C SER A 65 -9.21 -30.83 18.30
N VAL A 66 -7.95 -30.90 18.68
CA VAL A 66 -7.37 -30.11 19.79
C VAL A 66 -7.30 -28.63 19.41
N SER A 67 -6.86 -28.31 18.19
CA SER A 67 -6.82 -26.93 17.69
C SER A 67 -8.21 -26.29 17.69
N TYR A 68 -9.25 -27.00 17.22
CA TYR A 68 -10.62 -26.49 17.29
C TYR A 68 -11.12 -26.30 18.72
N ALA A 69 -10.78 -27.20 19.65
CA ALA A 69 -11.15 -27.05 21.05
C ALA A 69 -10.48 -25.83 21.69
N LEU A 70 -9.19 -25.61 21.43
CA LEU A 70 -8.44 -24.44 21.93
C LEU A 70 -8.96 -23.13 21.32
N ALA A 71 -9.23 -23.11 20.02
CA ALA A 71 -9.81 -21.95 19.35
C ALA A 71 -11.21 -21.62 19.88
N SER A 72 -12.04 -22.64 20.11
CA SER A 72 -13.37 -22.47 20.71
C SER A 72 -13.28 -21.94 22.14
N LEU A 73 -12.29 -22.40 22.92
CA LEU A 73 -12.07 -21.93 24.28
C LEU A 73 -11.58 -20.47 24.30
N ALA A 74 -10.67 -20.10 23.39
CA ALA A 74 -10.20 -18.72 23.25
C ALA A 74 -11.35 -17.77 22.85
N TRP A 75 -12.24 -18.22 21.97
CA TRP A 75 -13.45 -17.47 21.61
C TRP A 75 -14.41 -17.34 22.80
N LEU A 76 -14.69 -18.44 23.51
CA LEU A 76 -15.63 -18.46 24.64
C LEU A 76 -15.13 -17.66 25.85
N LEU A 77 -13.83 -17.68 26.13
CA LEU A 77 -13.25 -17.05 27.34
C LEU A 77 -12.66 -15.66 27.08
N GLY A 78 -12.20 -15.37 25.88
CA GLY A 78 -11.57 -14.10 25.54
C GLY A 78 -12.49 -13.22 24.69
N VAL A 79 -12.75 -13.67 23.46
CA VAL A 79 -13.37 -12.84 22.42
C VAL A 79 -14.83 -12.51 22.74
N VAL A 80 -15.64 -13.51 23.10
CA VAL A 80 -17.08 -13.32 23.37
C VAL A 80 -17.31 -12.46 24.62
N PRO A 81 -16.61 -12.68 25.75
CA PRO A 81 -16.76 -11.81 26.92
C PRO A 81 -16.28 -10.37 26.64
N ALA A 82 -15.17 -10.18 25.93
CA ALA A 82 -14.68 -8.85 25.56
C ALA A 82 -15.65 -8.11 24.61
N TRP A 83 -16.22 -8.83 23.63
CA TRP A 83 -17.24 -8.31 22.74
C TRP A 83 -18.55 -7.98 23.47
N ALA A 84 -18.98 -8.85 24.39
CA ALA A 84 -20.17 -8.62 25.19
C ALA A 84 -19.99 -7.41 26.12
N TRP A 85 -18.82 -7.29 26.75
CA TRP A 85 -18.43 -6.15 27.57
C TRP A 85 -18.42 -4.85 26.76
N SER A 86 -17.81 -4.86 25.56
CA SER A 86 -17.74 -3.66 24.71
C SER A 86 -19.12 -3.20 24.25
N ARG A 87 -20.03 -4.14 23.98
CA ARG A 87 -21.42 -3.80 23.66
C ARG A 87 -22.24 -3.32 24.86
N LEU A 88 -22.04 -3.89 26.03
CA LEU A 88 -22.81 -3.53 27.22
C LEU A 88 -22.43 -2.14 27.73
N TRP A 89 -21.15 -1.77 27.62
CA TRP A 89 -20.59 -0.54 28.20
C TRP A 89 -20.23 0.54 27.16
N ARG A 90 -20.44 0.28 25.86
CA ARG A 90 -20.05 1.17 24.75
C ARG A 90 -18.59 1.64 24.84
N ARG A 91 -17.71 0.81 25.37
CA ARG A 91 -16.27 1.06 25.48
C ARG A 91 -15.53 -0.19 25.06
N SER A 92 -14.73 -0.12 24.01
CA SER A 92 -13.82 -1.21 23.67
C SER A 92 -12.60 -1.14 24.60
N PRO A 93 -12.18 -2.24 25.24
CA PRO A 93 -10.90 -2.31 25.95
C PRO A 93 -9.69 -2.06 25.03
N THR A 94 -9.89 -2.15 23.72
CA THR A 94 -8.88 -1.89 22.67
C THR A 94 -9.07 -0.56 21.95
N ALA A 95 -10.02 0.29 22.38
CA ALA A 95 -10.17 1.61 21.79
C ALA A 95 -8.97 2.47 22.22
N ASN A 96 -8.07 2.74 21.28
CA ASN A 96 -6.99 3.70 21.46
C ASN A 96 -7.60 5.07 21.77
N ALA A 97 -7.20 5.68 22.89
CA ALA A 97 -7.65 7.01 23.31
C ALA A 97 -7.24 8.15 22.36
N TRP A 98 -6.55 7.85 21.25
CA TRP A 98 -5.99 8.79 20.30
C TRP A 98 -6.84 9.01 19.04
N VAL A 99 -7.94 8.28 18.87
CA VAL A 99 -8.87 8.53 17.76
C VAL A 99 -9.94 9.50 18.26
N ASP A 100 -9.63 10.79 18.23
CA ASP A 100 -10.65 11.83 18.39
C ASP A 100 -11.52 11.85 17.13
N GLU A 101 -12.83 11.70 17.30
CA GLU A 101 -13.86 11.71 16.23
C GLU A 101 -14.01 13.09 15.56
N ARG A 102 -13.08 14.03 15.79
CA ARG A 102 -13.11 15.42 15.32
C ARG A 102 -12.12 15.77 14.20
N SER A 103 -11.25 14.85 13.80
CA SER A 103 -10.35 15.07 12.64
C SER A 103 -11.09 14.89 11.32
N ALA A 104 -11.98 15.81 11.00
CA ALA A 104 -12.58 15.94 9.67
C ALA A 104 -12.45 17.39 9.21
N TRP A 105 -11.58 17.63 8.22
CA TRP A 105 -11.48 18.92 7.58
C TRP A 105 -12.75 19.18 6.77
N THR A 106 -13.41 20.31 6.99
CA THR A 106 -14.53 20.77 6.17
C THR A 106 -14.01 21.72 5.12
N ILE A 107 -14.09 21.34 3.84
CA ILE A 107 -13.70 22.19 2.72
C ILE A 107 -14.94 23.03 2.35
N PRO A 108 -14.92 24.36 2.51
CA PRO A 108 -16.01 25.21 2.05
C PRO A 108 -16.11 25.15 0.51
N PRO A 109 -17.31 25.18 -0.07
CA PRO A 109 -17.47 25.14 -1.52
C PRO A 109 -16.88 26.40 -2.17
N SER A 110 -15.98 26.23 -3.13
CA SER A 110 -15.55 27.32 -4.01
C SER A 110 -16.55 27.50 -5.16
N ALA A 111 -16.72 28.73 -5.63
CA ALA A 111 -17.76 29.13 -6.60
C ALA A 111 -17.64 28.47 -7.99
N SER A 112 -16.58 27.70 -8.25
CA SER A 112 -16.32 27.03 -9.53
C SER A 112 -16.77 25.56 -9.60
N HIS A 113 -17.21 24.94 -8.50
CA HIS A 113 -17.61 23.53 -8.50
C HIS A 113 -19.11 23.34 -8.69
N ARG A 114 -19.51 22.80 -9.84
CA ARG A 114 -20.84 22.20 -10.06
C ARG A 114 -20.68 20.69 -10.24
N SER A 115 -21.66 19.91 -9.81
CA SER A 115 -21.77 18.49 -10.21
C SER A 115 -22.04 18.36 -11.70
N THR A 116 -21.88 17.14 -12.24
CA THR A 116 -22.12 16.81 -13.65
C THR A 116 -23.55 17.11 -14.14
N ASP A 117 -24.51 17.27 -13.22
CA ASP A 117 -25.90 17.69 -13.47
C ASP A 117 -26.16 19.20 -13.19
N GLY A 118 -25.13 19.98 -12.89
CA GLY A 118 -25.20 21.44 -12.72
C GLY A 118 -25.66 21.92 -11.35
N ALA A 119 -25.88 21.04 -10.37
CA ALA A 119 -26.25 21.42 -9.02
C ALA A 119 -25.04 21.96 -8.20
N PRO A 120 -25.26 22.89 -7.26
CA PRO A 120 -24.21 23.33 -6.34
C PRO A 120 -23.81 22.19 -5.40
N GLN A 121 -22.53 21.82 -5.40
CA GLN A 121 -22.02 20.80 -4.47
C GLN A 121 -21.93 21.38 -3.05
N GLY A 122 -22.49 20.64 -2.07
CA GLY A 122 -22.34 20.98 -0.65
C GLY A 122 -20.90 20.75 -0.15
N ALA A 123 -20.57 21.34 1.00
CA ALA A 123 -19.25 21.19 1.63
C ALA A 123 -18.86 19.71 1.76
N GLN A 124 -17.68 19.34 1.23
CA GLN A 124 -17.13 17.99 1.37
C GLN A 124 -16.26 17.89 2.63
N ARG A 125 -16.40 16.77 3.34
CA ARG A 125 -15.54 16.41 4.49
C ARG A 125 -14.46 15.46 4.01
N SER A 126 -13.19 15.80 4.26
CA SER A 126 -12.08 14.85 4.11
C SER A 126 -11.96 14.03 5.39
N GLY A 127 -11.92 12.70 5.24
CA GLY A 127 -12.06 11.72 6.31
C GLY A 127 -13.45 11.07 6.25
N ALA A 128 -13.51 9.79 5.92
CA ALA A 128 -14.76 9.04 5.92
C ALA A 128 -15.37 9.11 7.34
N PRO A 129 -16.55 9.72 7.53
CA PRO A 129 -17.29 9.42 8.73
C PRO A 129 -17.70 7.96 8.57
N ASP A 130 -17.18 7.09 9.43
CA ASP A 130 -17.70 5.76 9.62
C ASP A 130 -19.22 5.91 9.68
N ALA A 131 -19.91 5.50 8.61
CA ALA A 131 -21.30 5.87 8.43
C ALA A 131 -22.07 5.22 9.58
N LEU A 132 -22.43 6.03 10.59
CA LEU A 132 -23.26 5.63 11.72
C LEU A 132 -24.60 5.16 11.15
N ARG A 133 -24.66 3.89 10.73
CA ARG A 133 -25.89 3.20 10.39
C ARG A 133 -26.75 3.30 11.64
N ARG A 134 -27.89 3.99 11.53
CA ARG A 134 -28.91 4.03 12.58
C ARG A 134 -29.07 2.62 13.12
N PRO A 135 -28.88 2.42 14.42
CA PRO A 135 -28.67 1.07 14.90
C PRO A 135 -30.00 0.31 14.75
N PRO A 136 -29.98 -0.96 14.29
CA PRO A 136 -31.20 -1.68 13.91
C PRO A 136 -32.23 -1.68 15.04
N SER A 137 -33.53 -1.76 14.70
CA SER A 137 -34.59 -1.78 15.71
C SER A 137 -34.36 -2.88 16.75
N LEU A 138 -34.83 -2.67 17.98
CA LEU A 138 -34.66 -3.64 19.08
C LEU A 138 -35.08 -5.06 18.65
N GLY A 139 -36.14 -5.18 17.83
CA GLY A 139 -36.60 -6.45 17.26
C GLY A 139 -35.60 -7.11 16.31
N ARG A 140 -34.92 -6.35 15.43
CA ARG A 140 -33.86 -6.91 14.57
C ARG A 140 -32.64 -7.33 15.38
N ARG A 141 -32.29 -6.61 16.44
CA ARG A 141 -31.16 -7.00 17.33
C ARG A 141 -31.46 -8.29 18.08
N LEU A 142 -32.67 -8.45 18.60
CA LEU A 142 -33.12 -9.68 19.25
C LEU A 142 -33.17 -10.86 18.26
N ALA A 143 -33.62 -10.64 17.03
CA ALA A 143 -33.63 -11.68 16.00
C ALA A 143 -32.22 -12.20 15.67
N HIS A 144 -31.24 -11.30 15.47
CA HIS A 144 -29.85 -11.71 15.19
C HIS A 144 -29.20 -12.43 16.37
N ALA A 145 -29.45 -11.97 17.60
CA ALA A 145 -28.95 -12.65 18.80
C ALA A 145 -29.55 -14.06 18.94
N THR A 146 -30.85 -14.22 18.63
CA THR A 146 -31.53 -15.52 18.68
C THR A 146 -30.97 -16.49 17.64
N ILE A 147 -30.71 -16.02 16.42
CA ILE A 147 -30.09 -16.83 15.35
C ILE A 147 -28.68 -17.27 15.75
N ALA A 148 -27.87 -16.36 16.29
CA ALA A 148 -26.51 -16.67 16.72
C ALA A 148 -26.49 -17.71 17.86
N ILE A 149 -27.37 -17.56 18.86
CA ILE A 149 -27.51 -18.52 19.96
C ILE A 149 -28.00 -19.88 19.44
N ALA A 150 -28.96 -19.91 18.51
CA ALA A 150 -29.46 -21.14 17.92
C ALA A 150 -28.37 -21.89 17.13
N LEU A 151 -27.55 -21.18 16.36
CA LEU A 151 -26.41 -21.77 15.65
C LEU A 151 -25.35 -22.33 16.61
N MET A 152 -25.08 -21.65 17.72
CA MET A 152 -24.16 -22.14 18.75
C MET A 152 -24.71 -23.39 19.44
N LEU A 153 -25.99 -23.41 19.80
CA LEU A 153 -26.63 -24.59 20.39
C LEU A 153 -26.66 -25.77 19.42
N ALA A 154 -26.89 -25.53 18.13
CA ALA A 154 -26.83 -26.56 17.09
C ALA A 154 -25.42 -27.13 16.94
N ALA A 155 -24.39 -26.27 16.93
CA ALA A 155 -22.99 -26.72 16.89
C ALA A 155 -22.60 -27.53 18.14
N MET A 156 -23.04 -27.09 19.33
CA MET A 156 -22.83 -27.82 20.58
C MET A 156 -23.56 -29.17 20.60
N ALA A 157 -24.78 -29.25 20.06
CA ALA A 157 -25.54 -30.49 19.96
C ALA A 157 -24.84 -31.50 19.02
N VAL A 158 -24.35 -31.06 17.86
CA VAL A 158 -23.58 -31.91 16.93
C VAL A 158 -22.29 -32.44 17.57
N VAL A 159 -21.61 -31.62 18.37
CA VAL A 159 -20.41 -32.04 19.12
C VAL A 159 -20.77 -33.03 20.23
N ALA A 160 -21.85 -32.80 20.96
CA ALA A 160 -22.32 -33.70 22.03
C ALA A 160 -22.75 -35.07 21.48
N GLU A 161 -23.48 -35.10 20.36
CA GLU A 161 -23.91 -36.31 19.67
C GLU A 161 -22.72 -37.14 19.17
N ARG A 162 -21.73 -36.49 18.52
CA ARG A 162 -20.51 -37.18 18.06
C ARG A 162 -19.60 -37.69 19.18
N ARG A 163 -19.76 -37.18 20.40
CA ARG A 163 -18.96 -37.54 21.58
C ARG A 163 -19.72 -38.48 22.54
N GLY A 164 -20.97 -38.83 22.26
CA GLY A 164 -21.80 -39.66 23.13
C GLY A 164 -22.14 -39.01 24.48
N ILE A 165 -22.12 -37.68 24.55
CA ILE A 165 -22.43 -36.93 25.77
C ILE A 165 -23.94 -36.68 25.80
N ALA A 166 -24.63 -37.19 26.83
CA ALA A 166 -26.07 -37.02 26.97
C ALA A 166 -26.43 -35.53 27.15
N TRP A 167 -27.28 -35.02 26.26
CA TRP A 167 -27.75 -33.63 26.29
C TRP A 167 -28.77 -33.44 27.42
N PRO A 168 -28.62 -32.43 28.30
CA PRO A 168 -29.42 -32.31 29.53
C PRO A 168 -30.89 -31.87 29.32
N PHE A 169 -31.35 -31.75 28.08
CA PHE A 169 -32.72 -31.33 27.75
C PHE A 169 -33.49 -32.33 26.87
N GLY A 170 -32.98 -33.55 26.69
CA GLY A 170 -33.76 -34.64 26.08
C GLY A 170 -34.78 -35.18 27.09
N ASP A 171 -36.05 -35.17 26.69
CA ASP A 171 -37.24 -35.65 27.41
C ASP A 171 -37.75 -34.80 28.59
N ARG A 172 -38.57 -33.79 28.25
CA ARG A 172 -39.86 -33.56 28.91
C ARG A 172 -40.91 -33.11 27.88
N GLY A 173 -41.79 -34.04 27.49
CA GLY A 173 -43.13 -33.69 27.07
C GLY A 173 -43.89 -33.08 28.26
N GLY A 174 -44.61 -31.99 28.02
CA GLY A 174 -45.44 -31.34 29.03
C GLY A 174 -46.02 -30.03 28.50
N GLU A 175 -47.33 -30.02 28.29
CA GLU A 175 -48.16 -28.87 27.96
C GLU A 175 -47.99 -27.70 28.95
N ALA A 176 -48.11 -26.48 28.44
CA ALA A 176 -48.64 -25.24 29.04
C ALA A 176 -47.95 -24.03 28.40
N ALA A 177 -48.54 -22.88 28.15
CA ALA A 177 -49.91 -22.39 28.17
C ALA A 177 -49.86 -21.05 27.38
N ALA A 178 -50.96 -20.68 26.74
CA ALA A 178 -51.07 -19.39 26.07
C ALA A 178 -50.98 -18.22 27.10
N PRO A 179 -50.27 -17.12 26.79
CA PRO A 179 -50.34 -15.92 27.62
C PRO A 179 -51.67 -15.17 27.41
N PRO A 180 -52.19 -14.46 28.44
CA PRO A 180 -53.53 -13.86 28.45
C PRO A 180 -53.59 -12.51 27.70
N PRO A 181 -54.79 -12.02 27.35
CA PRO A 181 -54.98 -10.69 26.78
C PRO A 181 -55.32 -9.66 27.88
N VAL A 182 -54.60 -8.54 27.95
CA VAL A 182 -54.91 -7.37 28.81
C VAL A 182 -54.30 -6.14 28.13
N THR A 183 -55.06 -5.38 27.32
CA THR A 183 -55.92 -4.20 27.63
C THR A 183 -55.17 -2.93 28.01
N GLY A 184 -55.67 -1.82 27.46
CA GLY A 184 -55.03 -0.51 27.45
C GLY A 184 -55.04 0.24 28.78
N GLY A 185 -54.19 1.26 28.83
CA GLY A 185 -54.04 2.18 29.95
C GLY A 185 -53.34 3.46 29.47
N SER A 186 -54.17 4.46 29.20
CA SER A 186 -54.00 5.92 29.29
C SER A 186 -52.61 6.58 29.23
N ALA A 187 -52.50 7.52 28.29
CA ALA A 187 -51.47 8.55 28.24
C ALA A 187 -51.56 9.56 29.40
N PRO A 188 -50.45 10.20 29.79
CA PRO A 188 -50.47 11.54 30.35
C PRO A 188 -50.05 12.60 29.32
N ALA A 189 -50.53 13.81 29.60
CA ALA A 189 -50.62 14.98 28.76
C ALA A 189 -49.27 15.62 28.38
N ALA A 190 -49.38 16.47 27.36
CA ALA A 190 -48.36 17.36 26.82
C ALA A 190 -47.76 18.31 27.88
N THR A 191 -46.46 18.55 27.73
CA THR A 191 -45.75 19.71 28.28
C THR A 191 -45.02 20.40 27.12
N ASP A 192 -45.06 21.73 27.14
CA ASP A 192 -44.71 22.68 26.08
C ASP A 192 -43.33 22.48 25.40
N PRO A 193 -43.17 22.97 24.14
CA PRO A 193 -41.90 22.90 23.44
C PRO A 193 -40.86 23.86 24.04
N PRO A 194 -39.58 23.47 24.18
CA PRO A 194 -38.54 24.42 24.55
C PRO A 194 -38.18 25.33 23.36
N GLU A 195 -37.89 26.58 23.71
CA GLU A 195 -37.58 27.74 22.88
C GLU A 195 -36.54 27.52 21.77
N ALA A 196 -36.68 28.32 20.71
CA ALA A 196 -35.70 28.48 19.66
C ALA A 196 -34.37 29.05 20.21
N PRO A 197 -33.20 28.60 19.71
CA PRO A 197 -31.92 29.09 20.20
C PRO A 197 -31.68 30.56 19.78
N PRO A 198 -31.01 31.37 20.63
CA PRO A 198 -30.68 32.76 20.32
C PRO A 198 -29.61 32.87 19.24
N SER A 199 -29.64 33.96 18.48
CA SER A 199 -28.63 34.33 17.48
C SER A 199 -27.25 34.58 18.12
N PRO A 200 -26.14 34.32 17.39
CA PRO A 200 -24.81 34.39 17.97
C PRO A 200 -24.36 35.85 18.12
N GLY A 201 -24.24 36.31 19.36
CA GLY A 201 -23.57 37.55 19.73
C GLY A 201 -22.72 37.31 20.96
N ASP A 202 -21.41 37.50 20.81
CA ASP A 202 -20.38 37.66 21.83
C ASP A 202 -20.48 36.84 23.12
N ALA A 203 -19.86 35.65 23.11
CA ALA A 203 -19.43 34.99 24.34
C ALA A 203 -17.95 34.57 24.19
N GLY A 204 -17.13 35.11 25.10
CA GLY A 204 -15.68 35.02 25.10
C GLY A 204 -15.10 33.61 25.14
N THR A 205 -13.87 33.55 24.64
CA THR A 205 -12.94 32.43 24.71
C THR A 205 -12.61 32.09 26.16
N ASP A 206 -13.09 30.94 26.64
CA ASP A 206 -12.42 30.13 27.66
C ASP A 206 -12.86 28.68 27.45
N LEU A 207 -12.13 27.98 26.58
CA LEU A 207 -12.19 26.52 26.49
C LEU A 207 -11.22 25.99 27.55
N ASP A 208 -11.77 25.42 28.63
CA ASP A 208 -11.02 24.61 29.59
C ASP A 208 -10.42 23.40 28.87
N ILE A 209 -9.16 23.49 28.46
CA ILE A 209 -8.36 22.37 27.98
C ILE A 209 -7.85 21.63 29.23
N PRO A 210 -8.21 20.36 29.46
CA PRO A 210 -7.65 19.61 30.58
C PRO A 210 -6.13 19.51 30.43
N GLU A 211 -5.41 19.80 31.52
CA GLU A 211 -3.96 19.75 31.60
C GLU A 211 -3.49 18.31 31.28
N VAL A 212 -3.04 18.08 30.05
CA VAL A 212 -2.46 16.80 29.64
C VAL A 212 -1.10 16.71 30.32
N SER A 213 -0.98 15.73 31.23
CA SER A 213 0.30 15.33 31.83
C SER A 213 1.36 15.20 30.75
N SER A 214 2.31 16.14 30.74
CA SER A 214 3.38 16.27 29.75
C SER A 214 4.52 15.28 29.97
N THR A 215 4.23 14.06 30.41
CA THR A 215 5.22 12.98 30.36
C THR A 215 5.45 12.67 28.89
N PRO A 216 6.61 12.99 28.32
CA PRO A 216 6.91 12.62 26.95
C PRO A 216 6.90 11.10 26.90
N VAL A 217 6.01 10.53 26.10
CA VAL A 217 6.23 9.17 25.63
C VAL A 217 7.34 9.31 24.59
N THR A 218 8.60 9.31 25.04
CA THR A 218 9.74 9.04 24.17
C THR A 218 9.67 7.55 23.83
N THR A 219 8.83 7.20 22.86
CA THR A 219 9.20 6.10 21.98
C THR A 219 10.45 6.58 21.25
N ASP A 220 11.60 6.02 21.62
CA ASP A 220 12.84 6.15 20.86
C ASP A 220 12.60 5.48 19.50
N VAL A 221 11.97 6.21 18.59
CA VAL A 221 11.95 5.87 17.17
C VAL A 221 13.37 6.13 16.69
N THR A 222 14.21 5.11 16.82
CA THR A 222 15.53 5.13 16.19
C THR A 222 15.30 4.93 14.70
N ILE A 223 15.25 6.02 13.94
CA ILE A 223 15.31 5.94 12.49
C ILE A 223 16.73 5.46 12.18
N GLU A 224 16.85 4.25 11.66
CA GLU A 224 18.14 3.68 11.30
C GLU A 224 18.76 4.54 10.20
N THR A 225 19.83 5.27 10.54
CA THR A 225 20.58 6.06 9.57
C THR A 225 21.45 5.11 8.76
N VAL A 226 21.13 4.94 7.48
CA VAL A 226 21.97 4.18 6.56
C VAL A 226 23.22 5.01 6.24
N PRO A 227 24.44 4.51 6.52
CA PRO A 227 25.66 5.27 6.27
C PRO A 227 25.86 5.49 4.76
N PRO A 228 26.57 6.57 4.36
CA PRO A 228 26.92 6.78 2.97
C PRO A 228 27.63 5.56 2.39
N ARG A 229 27.22 5.12 1.21
CA ARG A 229 27.79 3.94 0.53
C ARG A 229 28.59 4.38 -0.70
N ARG A 230 29.65 3.65 -1.00
CA ARG A 230 30.39 3.77 -2.26
C ARG A 230 30.18 2.49 -3.07
N SER A 231 30.01 2.63 -4.38
CA SER A 231 30.01 1.49 -5.30
C SER A 231 31.34 0.74 -5.23
N ASP A 232 31.29 -0.57 -5.44
CA ASP A 232 32.48 -1.41 -5.67
C ASP A 232 32.95 -1.40 -7.14
N GLY A 233 32.23 -0.72 -8.04
CA GLY A 233 32.55 -0.63 -9.46
C GLY A 233 32.28 -1.94 -10.23
N ARG A 234 31.37 -2.78 -9.73
CA ARG A 234 31.00 -4.04 -10.36
C ARG A 234 30.20 -3.79 -11.64
N GLU A 235 30.61 -4.43 -12.75
CA GLU A 235 29.81 -4.55 -13.96
C GLU A 235 28.82 -5.73 -13.88
N VAL A 236 27.68 -5.59 -14.54
CA VAL A 236 26.65 -6.64 -14.63
C VAL A 236 26.28 -6.92 -16.07
N ASP A 237 25.94 -8.17 -16.36
CA ASP A 237 25.42 -8.55 -17.68
C ASP A 237 23.89 -8.37 -17.76
N GLU A 238 23.19 -8.38 -16.62
CA GLU A 238 21.74 -8.30 -16.52
C GLU A 238 21.28 -7.40 -15.35
N PHE A 239 20.13 -6.75 -15.51
CA PHE A 239 19.41 -5.99 -14.49
C PHE A 239 17.91 -6.33 -14.57
N ASP A 240 17.30 -6.69 -13.44
CA ASP A 240 15.92 -7.21 -13.37
C ASP A 240 15.61 -8.33 -14.38
N GLY A 241 16.61 -9.17 -14.67
CA GLY A 241 16.51 -10.30 -15.59
C GLY A 241 16.59 -9.92 -17.07
N MET A 242 16.91 -8.67 -17.40
CA MET A 242 17.08 -8.18 -18.76
C MET A 242 18.57 -7.90 -19.05
N PRO A 243 19.11 -8.26 -20.23
CA PRO A 243 20.46 -7.88 -20.64
C PRO A 243 20.63 -6.35 -20.69
N VAL A 244 21.75 -5.85 -20.17
CA VAL A 244 21.97 -4.39 -20.00
C VAL A 244 22.78 -3.73 -21.11
N ASP A 245 23.42 -4.51 -21.97
CA ASP A 245 24.31 -4.05 -23.05
C ASP A 245 23.74 -4.35 -24.46
N ASP A 246 22.42 -4.52 -24.55
CA ASP A 246 21.70 -4.83 -25.78
C ASP A 246 20.51 -3.88 -25.97
N TYR A 247 19.93 -3.92 -27.18
CA TYR A 247 18.74 -3.17 -27.57
C TYR A 247 18.89 -1.66 -27.40
N ALA A 248 18.20 -1.03 -26.43
CA ALA A 248 18.28 0.42 -26.25
C ALA A 248 19.63 0.88 -25.67
N HIS A 249 20.43 -0.04 -25.11
CA HIS A 249 21.79 0.22 -24.63
C HIS A 249 22.86 -0.49 -25.49
N ASP A 250 22.49 -0.97 -26.69
CA ASP A 250 23.46 -1.61 -27.60
C ASP A 250 24.59 -0.64 -27.96
N GLY A 251 25.82 -1.12 -27.82
CA GLY A 251 27.02 -0.33 -28.11
C GLY A 251 27.37 0.73 -27.06
N GLU A 252 26.71 0.76 -25.91
CA GLU A 252 27.00 1.68 -24.80
C GLU A 252 27.90 1.00 -23.75
N PRO A 253 29.25 1.14 -23.83
CA PRO A 253 30.19 0.39 -22.98
C PRO A 253 30.09 0.74 -21.49
N TRP A 254 29.38 1.82 -21.15
CA TRP A 254 29.17 2.24 -19.77
C TRP A 254 27.97 1.55 -19.11
N ALA A 255 27.05 0.93 -19.89
CA ALA A 255 25.81 0.38 -19.36
C ALA A 255 26.02 -0.75 -18.33
N PRO A 256 26.90 -1.75 -18.55
CA PRO A 256 27.19 -2.78 -17.54
C PRO A 256 27.61 -2.23 -16.19
N LEU A 257 28.47 -1.20 -16.17
CA LEU A 257 28.91 -0.54 -14.95
C LEU A 257 27.75 0.25 -14.31
N HIS A 258 26.96 0.96 -15.12
CA HIS A 258 25.84 1.76 -14.63
C HIS A 258 24.77 0.93 -13.93
N PHE A 259 24.32 -0.16 -14.55
CA PHE A 259 23.35 -1.04 -13.93
C PHE A 259 23.93 -1.78 -12.71
N GLY A 260 25.23 -2.03 -12.71
CA GLY A 260 25.95 -2.51 -11.53
C GLY A 260 25.96 -1.51 -10.37
N ASP A 261 26.13 -0.22 -10.66
CA ASP A 261 26.02 0.87 -9.68
C ASP A 261 24.59 0.98 -9.13
N LEU A 262 23.56 0.86 -9.96
CA LEU A 262 22.16 0.90 -9.55
C LEU A 262 21.76 -0.27 -8.65
N SER A 263 22.30 -1.47 -8.90
CA SER A 263 22.03 -2.67 -8.10
C SER A 263 22.49 -2.55 -6.63
N GLN A 264 23.20 -1.48 -6.30
CA GLN A 264 23.84 -1.24 -5.01
C GLN A 264 23.28 -0.02 -4.26
N LEU A 265 22.24 0.62 -4.78
CA LEU A 265 21.66 1.81 -4.18
C LEU A 265 21.24 1.58 -2.71
N PRO A 266 21.65 2.47 -1.78
CA PRO A 266 21.32 2.34 -0.37
C PRO A 266 19.95 2.96 -0.08
N TYR A 267 18.97 2.13 0.29
CA TYR A 267 17.66 2.58 0.76
C TYR A 267 17.65 2.72 2.28
N ALA A 268 17.28 3.90 2.77
CA ALA A 268 16.95 4.17 4.16
C ALA A 268 15.45 4.08 4.37
N ALA A 269 15.02 3.50 5.50
CA ALA A 269 13.60 3.42 5.84
C ALA A 269 13.04 4.82 6.16
N ASP A 270 11.84 5.11 5.67
CA ASP A 270 11.08 6.31 5.98
C ASP A 270 9.68 5.93 6.47
N LEU A 271 9.24 6.49 7.60
CA LEU A 271 7.97 6.10 8.22
C LEU A 271 6.74 6.49 7.39
N PHE A 272 6.84 7.53 6.57
CA PHE A 272 5.71 8.06 5.80
C PHE A 272 5.84 7.69 4.32
N LEU A 273 7.07 7.68 3.80
CA LEU A 273 7.36 7.40 2.40
C LEU A 273 7.82 5.97 2.13
N ALA A 274 7.92 5.14 3.17
CA ALA A 274 8.49 3.79 3.21
C ALA A 274 10.02 3.73 3.00
N SER A 275 10.55 4.41 1.99
CA SER A 275 11.99 4.46 1.75
C SER A 275 12.43 5.79 1.17
N ARG A 276 13.70 6.14 1.40
CA ARG A 276 14.45 7.20 0.72
C ARG A 276 15.84 6.68 0.39
N PHE A 277 16.60 7.41 -0.42
CA PHE A 277 18.01 7.11 -0.59
C PHE A 277 18.86 7.68 0.55
N ALA A 278 19.87 6.92 0.96
CA ALA A 278 21.02 7.47 1.64
C ALA A 278 22.05 7.96 0.62
N ASP A 279 23.07 8.70 1.09
CA ASP A 279 24.14 9.18 0.23
C ASP A 279 24.87 8.01 -0.44
N TYR A 280 25.14 8.17 -1.72
CA TYR A 280 25.76 7.15 -2.54
C TYR A 280 26.76 7.77 -3.51
N GLN A 281 27.91 7.12 -3.68
CA GLN A 281 28.92 7.56 -4.62
C GLN A 281 29.32 6.42 -5.56
N SER A 282 29.25 6.68 -6.86
CA SER A 282 29.78 5.79 -7.89
C SER A 282 30.32 6.57 -9.09
N GLU A 283 30.76 5.87 -10.13
CA GLU A 283 31.22 6.52 -11.37
C GLU A 283 30.04 7.11 -12.17
N THR A 284 28.87 6.47 -12.12
CA THR A 284 27.74 6.80 -13.01
C THR A 284 26.47 7.28 -12.27
N VAL A 285 26.38 7.07 -10.96
CA VAL A 285 25.19 7.26 -10.13
C VAL A 285 25.63 7.85 -8.79
N ASN A 286 25.35 9.14 -8.57
CA ASN A 286 25.66 9.78 -7.30
C ASN A 286 24.41 10.34 -6.62
N ILE A 287 24.36 10.23 -5.29
CA ILE A 287 23.28 10.73 -4.44
C ILE A 287 23.90 11.50 -3.28
N VAL A 288 23.48 12.75 -3.10
CA VAL A 288 23.95 13.65 -2.04
C VAL A 288 22.76 14.28 -1.34
N GLY A 289 22.70 14.18 -0.01
CA GLY A 289 21.56 14.60 0.78
C GLY A 289 20.29 13.78 0.47
N GLY A 290 20.44 12.56 -0.05
CA GLY A 290 19.32 11.76 -0.56
C GLY A 290 18.74 12.25 -1.91
N HIS A 291 19.40 13.18 -2.60
CA HIS A 291 19.00 13.68 -3.92
C HIS A 291 19.95 13.16 -5.00
N ARG A 292 19.38 12.75 -6.14
CA ARG A 292 20.16 12.35 -7.30
C ARG A 292 21.00 13.53 -7.80
N VAL A 293 22.27 13.28 -8.10
CA VAL A 293 23.14 14.28 -8.72
C VAL A 293 22.75 14.44 -10.19
N SER A 294 22.69 15.70 -10.60
CA SER A 294 22.40 16.14 -11.97
C SER A 294 23.37 17.27 -12.35
N TYR A 295 23.57 17.48 -13.65
CA TYR A 295 24.38 18.58 -14.17
C TYR A 295 23.91 19.91 -13.58
N THR A 296 24.85 20.68 -13.03
CA THR A 296 24.60 22.02 -12.51
C THR A 296 25.61 22.96 -13.15
N PRO A 297 25.17 24.06 -13.81
CA PRO A 297 26.06 25.06 -14.37
C PRO A 297 26.80 25.82 -13.27
N ASP A 298 27.89 26.50 -13.64
CA ASP A 298 28.61 27.37 -12.71
C ASP A 298 27.75 28.58 -12.29
N ASP A 299 27.82 28.93 -11.01
CA ASP A 299 27.11 30.07 -10.40
C ASP A 299 25.60 30.11 -10.72
N PRO A 300 24.83 29.07 -10.36
CA PRO A 300 23.41 28.98 -10.71
C PRO A 300 22.58 30.11 -10.07
N GLU A 301 21.66 30.65 -10.84
CA GLU A 301 20.82 31.78 -10.45
C GLU A 301 19.47 31.32 -9.91
N LEU A 302 18.86 30.30 -10.49
CA LEU A 302 17.59 29.75 -10.04
C LEU A 302 17.78 28.36 -9.43
N THR A 303 16.87 27.92 -8.59
CA THR A 303 16.80 26.56 -8.04
C THR A 303 15.49 25.92 -8.47
N VAL A 304 15.57 24.75 -9.10
CA VAL A 304 14.39 24.01 -9.55
C VAL A 304 14.38 22.64 -8.88
N TRP A 305 13.28 22.32 -8.20
CA TRP A 305 13.11 21.00 -7.59
C TRP A 305 12.30 20.11 -8.52
N PHE A 306 12.81 18.91 -8.76
CA PHE A 306 12.19 17.91 -9.62
C PHE A 306 11.80 16.70 -8.79
N PHE A 307 10.50 16.39 -8.75
CA PHE A 307 9.92 15.23 -8.09
C PHE A 307 9.44 14.23 -9.14
N GLY A 308 9.46 12.95 -8.78
CA GLY A 308 9.02 11.88 -9.66
C GLY A 308 9.43 10.50 -9.16
N GLY A 309 9.02 9.50 -9.94
CA GLY A 309 9.44 8.12 -9.79
C GLY A 309 10.88 7.84 -10.26
N SER A 310 11.13 6.57 -10.59
CA SER A 310 12.39 6.06 -11.14
C SER A 310 12.77 6.67 -12.49
N THR A 311 11.80 7.17 -13.27
CA THR A 311 12.05 7.87 -14.53
C THR A 311 12.62 9.28 -14.30
N MET A 312 12.19 9.98 -13.25
CA MET A 312 12.80 11.25 -12.82
C MET A 312 14.17 11.03 -12.16
N PHE A 313 14.32 9.96 -11.35
CA PHE A 313 15.62 9.56 -10.82
C PHE A 313 16.65 9.29 -11.92
N GLY A 314 16.21 8.79 -13.08
CA GLY A 314 17.06 8.50 -14.23
C GLY A 314 17.67 7.10 -14.16
N LEU A 315 16.85 6.05 -14.02
CA LEU A 315 17.31 4.66 -13.89
C LEU A 315 18.28 4.25 -15.01
N GLY A 316 18.04 4.59 -16.28
CA GLY A 316 18.95 4.24 -17.38
C GLY A 316 19.90 5.37 -17.80
N GLN A 317 20.18 6.32 -16.90
CA GLN A 317 20.81 7.60 -17.25
C GLN A 317 21.92 7.93 -16.26
N ARG A 318 23.13 8.22 -16.76
CA ARG A 318 24.22 8.72 -15.91
C ARG A 318 23.86 10.09 -15.33
N ASP A 319 24.53 10.52 -14.27
CA ASP A 319 24.25 11.82 -13.60
C ASP A 319 24.13 12.98 -14.60
N GLU A 320 25.03 13.02 -15.59
CA GLU A 320 25.06 14.04 -16.64
C GLU A 320 23.88 13.94 -17.64
N HIS A 321 23.07 12.89 -17.63
CA HIS A 321 22.04 12.63 -18.64
C HIS A 321 20.63 12.44 -18.06
N THR A 322 20.46 12.67 -16.75
CA THR A 322 19.12 12.71 -16.12
C THR A 322 18.24 13.81 -16.73
N LEU A 323 16.91 13.69 -16.63
CA LEU A 323 15.99 14.74 -17.09
C LEU A 323 16.35 16.13 -16.53
N PRO A 324 16.64 16.30 -15.21
CA PRO A 324 17.06 17.61 -14.70
C PRO A 324 18.40 18.10 -15.28
N SER A 325 19.32 17.19 -15.63
CA SER A 325 20.58 17.55 -16.30
C SER A 325 20.36 18.10 -17.70
N VAL A 326 19.45 17.46 -18.45
CA VAL A 326 19.07 17.91 -19.80
C VAL A 326 18.39 19.28 -19.73
N VAL A 327 17.42 19.43 -18.82
CA VAL A 327 16.71 20.72 -18.61
C VAL A 327 17.70 21.82 -18.21
N ALA A 328 18.64 21.54 -17.32
CA ALA A 328 19.63 22.52 -16.88
C ALA A 328 20.56 22.98 -18.01
N ARG A 329 21.03 22.07 -18.88
CA ARG A 329 21.82 22.46 -20.06
C ARG A 329 21.02 23.23 -21.08
N ALA A 330 19.78 22.84 -21.34
CA ALA A 330 18.91 23.53 -22.28
C ALA A 330 18.60 24.96 -21.80
N ALA A 331 18.28 25.12 -20.51
CA ALA A 331 18.09 26.42 -19.88
C ALA A 331 19.35 27.28 -19.93
N GLU A 332 20.52 26.70 -19.63
CA GLU A 332 21.80 27.43 -19.67
C GLU A 332 22.13 27.91 -21.09
N ALA A 333 21.85 27.10 -22.12
CA ALA A 333 22.04 27.47 -23.52
C ALA A 333 21.19 28.68 -23.93
N ASP A 334 20.02 28.86 -23.28
CA ASP A 334 19.14 30.02 -23.44
C ASP A 334 19.44 31.16 -22.46
N GLY A 335 20.50 31.04 -21.66
CA GLY A 335 20.96 32.07 -20.72
C GLY A 335 20.36 32.00 -19.32
N ILE A 336 19.63 30.94 -18.97
CA ILE A 336 19.02 30.74 -17.66
C ILE A 336 19.80 29.66 -16.89
N ARG A 337 20.56 30.05 -15.87
CA ARG A 337 21.38 29.11 -15.10
C ARG A 337 20.60 28.55 -13.92
N ILE A 338 20.10 27.33 -14.05
CA ILE A 338 19.33 26.65 -12.99
C ILE A 338 20.21 25.67 -12.22
N ARG A 339 20.01 25.58 -10.91
CA ARG A 339 20.45 24.48 -10.06
C ARG A 339 19.31 23.46 -9.97
N PRO A 340 19.40 22.32 -10.68
CA PRO A 340 18.45 21.25 -10.50
C PRO A 340 18.66 20.53 -9.17
N VAL A 341 17.58 20.21 -8.47
CA VAL A 341 17.59 19.30 -7.32
C VAL A 341 16.64 18.16 -7.63
N ASN A 342 17.19 16.96 -7.84
CA ASN A 342 16.43 15.79 -8.26
C ASN A 342 16.01 14.95 -7.04
N PHE A 343 14.73 15.06 -6.67
CA PHE A 343 14.07 14.30 -5.62
C PHE A 343 13.52 12.95 -6.09
N GLY A 344 13.82 12.52 -7.31
CA GLY A 344 13.31 11.26 -7.87
C GLY A 344 13.62 10.05 -6.98
N VAL A 345 12.61 9.20 -6.73
CA VAL A 345 12.77 7.95 -5.98
C VAL A 345 12.07 6.80 -6.69
N MET A 346 12.71 5.63 -6.72
CA MET A 346 12.16 4.47 -7.41
C MET A 346 10.78 4.06 -6.86
N GLY A 347 9.83 3.85 -7.77
CA GLY A 347 8.46 3.41 -7.45
C GLY A 347 7.56 4.45 -6.77
N TYR A 348 8.01 5.70 -6.56
CA TYR A 348 7.17 6.74 -5.99
C TYR A 348 5.99 7.07 -6.91
N VAL A 349 4.81 7.18 -6.30
CA VAL A 349 3.60 7.76 -6.91
C VAL A 349 3.46 9.22 -6.45
N ASN A 350 2.65 10.00 -7.16
CA ASN A 350 2.49 11.44 -6.90
C ASN A 350 2.17 11.80 -5.43
N TRP A 351 1.43 10.94 -4.71
CA TRP A 351 1.16 11.16 -3.29
C TRP A 351 2.44 11.14 -2.43
N GLN A 352 3.35 10.19 -2.66
CA GLN A 352 4.64 10.13 -1.94
C GLN A 352 5.50 11.34 -2.28
N GLU A 353 5.52 11.73 -3.54
CA GLU A 353 6.22 12.93 -4.02
C GLU A 353 5.68 14.20 -3.35
N THR A 354 4.36 14.31 -3.22
CA THR A 354 3.69 15.44 -2.56
C THR A 354 4.04 15.51 -1.08
N GLU A 355 4.05 14.38 -0.38
CA GLU A 355 4.48 14.32 1.03
C GLU A 355 5.98 14.66 1.19
N GLN A 356 6.82 14.22 0.25
CA GLN A 356 8.23 14.56 0.24
C GLN A 356 8.45 16.06 0.00
N PHE A 357 7.72 16.66 -0.96
CA PHE A 357 7.71 18.09 -1.20
C PHE A 357 7.27 18.86 0.05
N GLN A 358 6.22 18.40 0.74
CA GLN A 358 5.76 19.01 1.98
C GLN A 358 6.83 19.03 3.05
N GLN A 359 7.56 17.92 3.23
CA GLN A 359 8.65 17.87 4.18
C GLN A 359 9.78 18.83 3.75
N ALA A 360 10.20 18.78 2.48
CA ALA A 360 11.31 19.60 1.98
C ALA A 360 11.04 21.11 2.08
N ILE A 361 9.87 21.57 1.65
CA ILE A 361 9.52 23.00 1.62
C ILE A 361 9.33 23.59 3.03
N THR A 362 9.09 22.74 4.04
CA THR A 362 8.90 23.16 5.43
C THR A 362 10.16 23.01 6.29
N SER A 363 11.14 22.18 5.89
CA SER A 363 12.32 21.86 6.71
C SER A 363 13.60 22.63 6.36
N GLY A 364 13.66 23.35 5.23
CA GLY A 364 14.91 23.92 4.69
C GLY A 364 14.97 25.45 4.61
N PRO A 365 16.19 26.06 4.64
CA PRO A 365 16.37 27.49 4.40
C PRO A 365 16.31 27.86 2.89
N ASP A 366 16.62 26.92 2.00
CA ASP A 366 16.64 27.16 0.54
C ASP A 366 15.28 26.84 -0.07
N ARG A 367 14.56 27.87 -0.49
CA ARG A 367 13.33 27.71 -1.25
C ARG A 367 13.65 27.57 -2.74
N PRO A 368 12.94 26.69 -3.47
CA PRO A 368 13.03 26.64 -4.92
C PRO A 368 12.34 27.85 -5.54
N ASP A 369 12.80 28.23 -6.73
CA ASP A 369 12.12 29.20 -7.60
C ASP A 369 11.03 28.53 -8.45
N LEU A 370 11.14 27.20 -8.66
CA LEU A 370 10.16 26.39 -9.38
C LEU A 370 10.15 24.94 -8.85
N VAL A 371 8.98 24.32 -8.78
CA VAL A 371 8.80 22.90 -8.47
C VAL A 371 8.12 22.20 -9.64
N VAL A 372 8.66 21.05 -10.03
CA VAL A 372 8.18 20.23 -11.14
C VAL A 372 7.94 18.81 -10.64
N PHE A 373 6.73 18.30 -10.83
CA PHE A 373 6.39 16.90 -10.64
C PHE A 373 6.31 16.22 -12.00
N TYR A 374 6.97 15.08 -12.15
CA TYR A 374 7.00 14.29 -13.37
C TYR A 374 6.37 12.92 -13.10
N ASP A 375 5.06 12.89 -13.30
CA ASP A 375 4.13 11.86 -12.85
C ASP A 375 3.74 10.92 -14.00
N GLY A 376 3.05 9.82 -13.72
CA GLY A 376 2.39 9.03 -14.77
C GLY A 376 2.51 7.51 -14.62
N VAL A 377 3.68 6.94 -14.95
CA VAL A 377 3.85 5.48 -15.05
C VAL A 377 3.54 4.74 -13.74
N ASN A 378 3.98 5.30 -12.61
CA ASN A 378 3.71 4.72 -11.30
C ASN A 378 2.25 4.92 -10.86
N ASP A 379 1.66 6.08 -11.13
CA ASP A 379 0.23 6.35 -10.84
C ASP A 379 -0.71 5.45 -11.66
N TYR A 380 -0.35 5.18 -12.92
CA TYR A 380 -1.01 4.17 -13.76
C TYR A 380 -0.85 2.75 -13.20
N GLY A 381 0.38 2.35 -12.88
CA GLY A 381 0.68 1.04 -12.32
C GLY A 381 -0.01 0.80 -10.96
N MET A 382 -0.12 1.85 -10.14
CA MET A 382 -0.77 1.83 -8.84
C MET A 382 -2.25 1.48 -8.94
N GLY A 383 -2.99 2.02 -9.92
CA GLY A 383 -4.39 1.66 -10.13
C GLY A 383 -4.57 0.16 -10.41
N SER A 384 -3.70 -0.40 -11.26
CA SER A 384 -3.67 -1.84 -11.55
C SER A 384 -3.33 -2.65 -10.30
N PHE A 385 -2.26 -2.28 -9.59
CA PHE A 385 -1.84 -2.92 -8.35
C PHE A 385 -2.96 -2.94 -7.32
N ARG A 386 -3.67 -1.82 -7.11
CA ARG A 386 -4.79 -1.75 -6.17
C ARG A 386 -5.92 -2.71 -6.51
N VAL A 387 -6.31 -2.79 -7.78
CA VAL A 387 -7.38 -3.71 -8.20
C VAL A 387 -6.98 -5.17 -7.98
N ASP A 388 -5.73 -5.52 -8.29
CA ASP A 388 -5.17 -6.86 -8.09
C ASP A 388 -5.00 -7.21 -6.61
N MET A 389 -4.71 -6.22 -5.77
CA MET A 389 -4.68 -6.35 -4.32
C MET A 389 -6.05 -6.23 -3.65
N GLY A 390 -7.13 -6.12 -4.43
CA GLY A 390 -8.50 -6.05 -3.92
C GLY A 390 -8.89 -4.71 -3.27
N GLU A 391 -8.04 -3.68 -3.39
CA GLU A 391 -8.23 -2.33 -2.84
C GLU A 391 -9.11 -1.45 -3.72
N ARG A 392 -10.36 -1.86 -3.90
CA ARG A 392 -11.27 -1.33 -4.92
C ARG A 392 -12.06 -0.08 -4.49
N GLU A 393 -11.77 0.47 -3.31
CA GLU A 393 -12.49 1.62 -2.76
C GLU A 393 -11.74 2.94 -3.03
N PRO A 394 -12.38 3.96 -3.64
CA PRO A 394 -11.80 5.30 -3.77
C PRO A 394 -11.48 5.92 -2.40
N GLY A 395 -10.58 6.91 -2.38
CA GLY A 395 -10.18 7.61 -1.15
C GLY A 395 -9.05 6.93 -0.36
N ASN A 396 -8.81 5.64 -0.56
CA ASN A 396 -7.63 4.98 0.00
C ASN A 396 -6.34 5.55 -0.63
N ILE A 397 -5.26 5.53 0.15
CA ILE A 397 -3.92 5.90 -0.28
C ILE A 397 -3.09 4.63 -0.33
N THR A 398 -2.47 4.38 -1.47
CA THR A 398 -1.63 3.20 -1.72
C THR A 398 -0.34 3.63 -2.39
N ARG A 399 0.76 2.98 -2.02
CA ARG A 399 2.02 3.04 -2.75
C ARG A 399 2.32 1.72 -3.43
N LEU A 400 3.23 1.74 -4.38
CA LEU A 400 3.81 0.54 -4.94
C LEU A 400 4.73 -0.14 -3.90
N THR A 401 4.88 -1.45 -4.06
CA THR A 401 5.82 -2.24 -3.27
C THR A 401 7.24 -2.04 -3.77
N ILE A 402 8.20 -2.02 -2.85
CA ILE A 402 9.62 -1.77 -3.15
C ILE A 402 10.24 -2.99 -3.84
N ASN A 403 9.79 -4.21 -3.49
CA ASN A 403 10.31 -5.45 -4.06
C ASN A 403 9.28 -6.59 -4.01
N ASP A 404 9.66 -7.73 -4.60
CA ASP A 404 8.83 -8.93 -4.64
C ASP A 404 8.56 -9.55 -3.27
N GLU A 405 9.51 -9.46 -2.33
CA GLU A 405 9.32 -10.00 -0.98
C GLU A 405 8.21 -9.24 -0.23
N GLU A 406 8.20 -7.91 -0.34
CA GLU A 406 7.14 -7.06 0.19
C GLU A 406 5.79 -7.36 -0.48
N ARG A 407 5.80 -7.50 -1.81
CA ARG A 407 4.61 -7.84 -2.58
C ARG A 407 4.02 -9.18 -2.15
N GLU A 408 4.84 -10.23 -2.03
CA GLU A 408 4.44 -11.53 -1.51
C GLU A 408 3.94 -11.45 -0.07
N GLN A 409 4.59 -10.66 0.78
CA GLN A 409 4.14 -10.45 2.15
C GLN A 409 2.75 -9.83 2.19
N LEU A 410 2.50 -8.77 1.41
CA LEU A 410 1.18 -8.17 1.31
C LEU A 410 0.13 -9.16 0.81
N TYR A 411 0.47 -10.01 -0.17
CA TYR A 411 -0.42 -11.08 -0.62
C TYR A 411 -0.75 -12.07 0.50
N ARG A 412 0.24 -12.49 1.29
CA ARG A 412 0.06 -13.38 2.44
C ARG A 412 -0.83 -12.75 3.51
N GLU A 413 -0.63 -11.46 3.80
CA GLU A 413 -1.38 -10.74 4.83
C GLU A 413 -2.84 -10.47 4.44
N ARG A 414 -3.07 -10.16 3.16
CA ARG A 414 -4.40 -9.81 2.62
C ARG A 414 -5.20 -11.02 2.13
N GLY A 415 -4.57 -12.19 2.07
CA GLY A 415 -5.23 -13.46 1.76
C GLY A 415 -5.57 -13.65 0.28
N SER A 416 -4.73 -13.14 -0.63
CA SER A 416 -4.84 -13.29 -2.10
C SER A 416 -6.28 -13.08 -2.61
N PRO A 417 -6.70 -11.83 -2.83
CA PRO A 417 -8.07 -11.53 -3.24
C PRO A 417 -8.43 -12.22 -4.58
N GLU A 418 -9.72 -12.50 -4.77
CA GLU A 418 -10.20 -13.06 -6.03
C GLU A 418 -9.89 -12.09 -7.20
N PRO A 419 -9.15 -12.54 -8.24
CA PRO A 419 -8.79 -11.69 -9.36
C PRO A 419 -10.03 -11.16 -10.06
N MET A 420 -10.06 -9.86 -10.33
CA MET A 420 -11.09 -9.30 -11.21
C MET A 420 -10.72 -9.63 -12.66
N PRO A 421 -11.59 -10.28 -13.47
CA PRO A 421 -11.29 -10.59 -14.85
C PRO A 421 -11.13 -9.31 -15.68
N TRP A 422 -10.33 -9.40 -16.74
CA TRP A 422 -10.21 -8.34 -17.74
C TRP A 422 -11.59 -7.99 -18.31
N SER A 423 -11.98 -6.73 -18.13
CA SER A 423 -13.29 -6.20 -18.50
C SER A 423 -13.24 -4.66 -18.55
N GLN A 424 -14.21 -4.05 -19.25
CA GLN A 424 -14.36 -2.59 -19.23
C GLN A 424 -14.57 -2.05 -17.81
N GLN A 425 -15.29 -2.78 -16.95
CA GLN A 425 -15.48 -2.41 -15.55
C GLN A 425 -14.15 -2.39 -14.78
N ARG A 426 -13.30 -3.40 -14.98
CA ARG A 426 -11.96 -3.45 -14.37
C ARG A 426 -11.13 -2.25 -14.80
N ARG A 427 -11.11 -1.95 -16.10
CA ARG A 427 -10.38 -0.82 -16.67
C ARG A 427 -10.84 0.51 -16.08
N GLN A 428 -12.16 0.76 -16.09
CA GLN A 428 -12.72 1.97 -15.50
C GLN A 428 -12.34 2.11 -14.02
N LEU A 429 -12.41 1.01 -13.26
CA LEU A 429 -12.01 1.03 -11.86
C LEU A 429 -10.52 1.39 -11.69
N GLN A 430 -9.62 0.85 -12.52
CA GLN A 430 -8.20 1.22 -12.47
C GLN A 430 -8.00 2.71 -12.75
N ILE A 431 -8.69 3.26 -13.76
CA ILE A 431 -8.67 4.70 -14.09
C ILE A 431 -9.17 5.52 -12.90
N ASP A 432 -10.34 5.17 -12.35
CA ASP A 432 -10.96 5.91 -11.25
C ASP A 432 -10.07 5.94 -9.99
N LEU A 433 -9.43 4.81 -9.67
CA LEU A 433 -8.55 4.70 -8.50
C LEU A 433 -7.23 5.47 -8.69
N SER A 434 -6.63 5.41 -9.88
CA SER A 434 -5.46 6.20 -10.24
C SER A 434 -5.78 7.69 -10.21
N ALA A 435 -6.84 8.10 -10.89
CA ALA A 435 -7.27 9.48 -11.01
C ALA A 435 -7.63 10.10 -9.64
N ASP A 436 -8.33 9.37 -8.76
CA ASP A 436 -8.69 9.88 -7.43
C ASP A 436 -7.46 10.15 -6.55
N GLN A 437 -6.47 9.26 -6.54
CA GLN A 437 -5.27 9.47 -5.74
C GLN A 437 -4.37 10.55 -6.35
N TYR A 438 -4.16 10.50 -7.67
CA TYR A 438 -3.36 11.49 -8.39
C TYR A 438 -3.92 12.91 -8.20
N ARG A 439 -5.23 13.10 -8.42
CA ARG A 439 -5.91 14.39 -8.20
C ARG A 439 -5.65 14.95 -6.81
N ARG A 440 -5.74 14.12 -5.77
CA ARG A 440 -5.53 14.56 -4.39
C ARG A 440 -4.11 15.04 -4.12
N GLY A 441 -3.10 14.34 -4.66
CA GLY A 441 -1.71 14.78 -4.55
C GLY A 441 -1.47 16.13 -5.25
N VAL A 442 -1.90 16.24 -6.51
CA VAL A 442 -1.84 17.49 -7.29
C VAL A 442 -2.56 18.67 -6.61
N ASP A 443 -3.75 18.43 -6.05
CA ASP A 443 -4.49 19.46 -5.32
C ASP A 443 -3.73 19.96 -4.08
N ILE A 444 -3.05 19.05 -3.36
CA ILE A 444 -2.29 19.37 -2.15
C ILE A 444 -0.99 20.10 -2.52
N SER A 445 -0.21 19.58 -3.46
CA SER A 445 1.08 20.15 -3.89
C SER A 445 0.90 21.58 -4.42
N ARG A 446 -0.10 21.83 -5.28
CA ARG A 446 -0.38 23.17 -5.83
C ARG A 446 -0.77 24.17 -4.75
N ARG A 447 -1.62 23.76 -3.79
CA ARG A 447 -2.02 24.63 -2.67
C ARG A 447 -0.84 24.93 -1.75
N LEU A 448 0.02 23.94 -1.54
CA LEU A 448 1.22 24.11 -0.75
C LEU A 448 2.19 25.07 -1.44
N GLY A 449 2.46 24.89 -2.74
CA GLY A 449 3.25 25.83 -3.54
C GLY A 449 2.72 27.25 -3.45
N ALA A 450 1.41 27.45 -3.64
CA ALA A 450 0.76 28.75 -3.51
C ALA A 450 0.90 29.36 -2.10
N GLN A 451 0.92 28.56 -1.04
CA GLN A 451 1.15 29.05 0.32
C GLN A 451 2.59 29.55 0.54
N PHE A 452 3.55 28.98 -0.19
CA PHE A 452 4.97 29.34 -0.09
C PHE A 452 5.44 30.30 -1.19
N ASP A 453 4.52 30.79 -2.04
CA ASP A 453 4.79 31.60 -3.23
C ASP A 453 5.76 30.92 -4.20
N VAL A 454 5.61 29.61 -4.37
CA VAL A 454 6.41 28.78 -5.28
C VAL A 454 5.52 28.20 -6.38
N PRO A 455 5.79 28.45 -7.67
CA PRO A 455 5.06 27.83 -8.75
C PRO A 455 5.30 26.31 -8.76
N VAL A 456 4.22 25.55 -8.93
CA VAL A 456 4.23 24.08 -8.97
C VAL A 456 3.62 23.63 -10.28
N LEU A 457 4.39 22.91 -11.10
CA LEU A 457 3.96 22.34 -12.36
C LEU A 457 3.90 20.81 -12.25
N HIS A 458 2.87 20.22 -12.85
CA HIS A 458 2.72 18.78 -12.98
C HIS A 458 2.83 18.41 -14.45
N VAL A 459 3.58 17.36 -14.73
CA VAL A 459 3.87 16.85 -16.06
C VAL A 459 3.44 15.39 -16.10
N TRP A 460 2.66 15.02 -17.11
CA TRP A 460 2.30 13.64 -17.39
C TRP A 460 3.26 13.07 -18.42
N GLN A 461 4.06 12.10 -18.00
CA GLN A 461 5.19 11.60 -18.79
C GLN A 461 4.79 10.70 -19.96
N PRO A 462 5.64 10.57 -20.99
CA PRO A 462 5.54 9.50 -21.98
C PRO A 462 5.66 8.11 -21.36
N SER A 463 5.02 7.14 -22.01
CA SER A 463 5.05 5.73 -21.65
C SER A 463 5.18 4.90 -22.93
N PRO A 464 5.93 3.78 -22.93
CA PRO A 464 5.98 2.90 -24.10
C PRO A 464 4.59 2.35 -24.46
N PHE A 465 3.67 2.29 -23.50
CA PHE A 465 2.29 1.81 -23.69
C PHE A 465 1.30 2.90 -24.10
N ALA A 466 1.77 4.14 -24.31
CA ALA A 466 0.96 5.27 -24.74
C ALA A 466 1.60 6.08 -25.88
N LYS A 467 2.70 5.57 -26.44
CA LYS A 467 3.45 6.10 -27.58
C LYS A 467 2.94 5.47 -28.89
N ASP A 468 3.10 6.19 -29.99
CA ASP A 468 2.99 5.61 -31.32
C ASP A 468 4.14 4.62 -31.57
N ALA A 469 3.80 3.33 -31.56
CA ALA A 469 4.76 2.24 -31.71
C ALA A 469 5.48 2.29 -33.06
N LYS A 470 6.80 2.11 -33.03
CA LYS A 470 7.69 2.01 -34.19
C LYS A 470 8.26 0.61 -34.32
N PRO A 471 8.82 0.24 -35.48
CA PRO A 471 9.53 -1.03 -35.64
C PRO A 471 10.66 -1.24 -34.61
N ALA A 472 11.32 -0.17 -34.17
CA ALA A 472 12.36 -0.25 -33.14
C ALA A 472 11.82 -0.65 -31.75
N ASP A 473 10.51 -0.52 -31.50
CA ASP A 473 9.89 -0.93 -30.23
C ASP A 473 9.51 -2.42 -30.21
N GLU A 474 9.53 -3.12 -31.35
CA GLU A 474 9.11 -4.53 -31.43
C GLU A 474 9.84 -5.45 -30.42
N PRO A 475 11.18 -5.35 -30.24
CA PRO A 475 11.88 -6.15 -29.24
C PRO A 475 11.55 -5.79 -27.78
N LEU A 476 10.97 -4.61 -27.52
CA LEU A 476 10.56 -4.22 -26.17
C LEU A 476 9.39 -5.09 -25.69
N TRP A 477 8.42 -5.38 -26.57
CA TRP A 477 7.22 -6.14 -26.21
C TRP A 477 7.55 -7.51 -25.67
N ASP A 478 8.53 -8.18 -26.28
CA ASP A 478 9.05 -9.47 -25.79
C ASP A 478 9.80 -9.30 -24.46
N ARG A 479 10.59 -8.22 -24.30
CA ARG A 479 11.32 -7.93 -23.04
C ARG A 479 10.39 -7.72 -21.86
N VAL A 480 9.25 -7.06 -22.05
CA VAL A 480 8.32 -6.72 -20.98
C VAL A 480 7.08 -7.64 -20.91
N ASP A 481 7.06 -8.73 -21.69
CA ASP A 481 5.93 -9.67 -21.80
C ASP A 481 4.59 -8.96 -22.09
N PHE A 482 4.63 -7.96 -23.00
CA PHE A 482 3.47 -7.17 -23.38
C PHE A 482 2.89 -7.63 -24.72
N ASN A 483 1.57 -7.80 -24.78
CA ASN A 483 0.88 -8.09 -26.03
C ASN A 483 0.55 -6.77 -26.77
N PRO A 484 1.15 -6.49 -27.94
CA PRO A 484 0.90 -5.26 -28.69
C PRO A 484 -0.55 -5.09 -29.16
N ASP A 485 -1.35 -6.15 -29.22
CA ASP A 485 -2.80 -6.06 -29.50
C ASP A 485 -3.55 -5.24 -28.43
N TRP A 486 -2.95 -5.01 -27.25
CA TRP A 486 -3.53 -4.22 -26.17
C TRP A 486 -3.01 -2.77 -26.14
N MET A 487 -2.25 -2.35 -27.16
CA MET A 487 -1.64 -1.03 -27.19
C MET A 487 -2.69 0.10 -27.16
N ASP A 488 -3.69 0.04 -28.04
CA ASP A 488 -4.75 1.06 -28.10
C ASP A 488 -5.49 1.19 -26.76
N ASP A 489 -5.80 0.05 -26.16
CA ASP A 489 -6.48 -0.05 -24.88
C ASP A 489 -5.65 0.53 -23.72
N SER A 490 -4.34 0.24 -23.72
CA SER A 490 -3.39 0.72 -22.70
C SER A 490 -3.16 2.23 -22.85
N ALA A 491 -3.02 2.70 -24.09
CA ALA A 491 -2.84 4.11 -24.41
C ALA A 491 -4.08 4.94 -24.05
N GLU A 492 -5.28 4.43 -24.35
CA GLU A 492 -6.55 5.05 -23.94
C GLU A 492 -6.63 5.12 -22.40
N GLN A 493 -6.34 4.02 -21.71
CA GLN A 493 -6.37 3.98 -20.25
C GLN A 493 -5.38 4.97 -19.62
N TYR A 494 -4.15 5.04 -20.13
CA TYR A 494 -3.10 5.91 -19.61
C TYR A 494 -3.45 7.40 -19.78
N ARG A 495 -4.01 7.78 -20.92
CA ARG A 495 -4.45 9.17 -21.20
C ARG A 495 -5.73 9.55 -20.44
N ALA A 496 -6.61 8.59 -20.18
CA ALA A 496 -7.86 8.83 -19.44
C ALA A 496 -7.65 9.19 -17.96
N ILE A 497 -6.52 8.82 -17.35
CA ILE A 497 -6.24 9.10 -15.93
C ILE A 497 -6.20 10.61 -15.63
N PRO A 498 -5.32 11.42 -16.25
CA PRO A 498 -5.26 12.85 -15.98
C PRO A 498 -6.55 13.57 -16.37
N GLU A 499 -7.23 13.14 -17.44
CA GLU A 499 -8.55 13.66 -17.85
C GLU A 499 -9.61 13.41 -16.79
N THR A 500 -9.69 12.18 -16.26
CA THR A 500 -10.62 11.78 -15.19
C THR A 500 -10.29 12.49 -13.87
N ALA A 501 -9.00 12.73 -13.61
CA ALA A 501 -8.55 13.47 -12.45
C ALA A 501 -8.96 14.95 -12.51
N GLY A 502 -9.12 15.53 -13.70
CA GLY A 502 -9.52 16.92 -13.89
C GLY A 502 -8.50 17.93 -13.34
N VAL A 503 -7.21 17.61 -13.47
CA VAL A 503 -6.10 18.44 -12.95
C VAL A 503 -5.20 19.04 -14.02
N ASP A 504 -5.46 18.73 -15.30
CA ASP A 504 -4.78 19.29 -16.48
C ASP A 504 -3.25 19.41 -16.33
N PRO A 505 -2.52 18.30 -16.14
CA PRO A 505 -1.06 18.34 -16.17
C PRO A 505 -0.55 18.66 -17.58
N ILE A 506 0.69 19.14 -17.68
CA ILE A 506 1.40 19.30 -18.96
C ILE A 506 1.56 17.91 -19.58
N ASP A 507 0.99 17.71 -20.76
CA ASP A 507 1.01 16.42 -21.44
C ASP A 507 2.27 16.27 -22.31
N LEU A 508 3.17 15.37 -21.90
CA LEU A 508 4.34 14.95 -22.70
C LEU A 508 4.19 13.53 -23.25
N THR A 509 2.99 12.95 -23.23
CA THR A 509 2.79 11.55 -23.62
C THR A 509 3.29 11.21 -25.01
N ARG A 510 3.23 12.19 -25.92
CA ARG A 510 3.62 12.08 -27.33
C ARG A 510 5.05 12.52 -27.64
N SER A 511 5.86 12.89 -26.65
CA SER A 511 7.20 13.45 -26.89
C SER A 511 8.17 12.47 -27.56
N LEU A 512 7.83 11.18 -27.61
CA LEU A 512 8.63 10.11 -28.22
C LEU A 512 7.95 9.46 -29.44
N ASP A 513 6.84 10.02 -29.93
CA ASP A 513 6.05 9.44 -31.04
C ASP A 513 6.82 9.44 -32.37
N ASP A 514 7.76 10.37 -32.57
CA ASP A 514 8.53 10.49 -33.81
C ASP A 514 9.93 9.85 -33.75
N VAL A 515 10.24 9.12 -32.67
CA VAL A 515 11.55 8.50 -32.49
C VAL A 515 11.58 7.11 -33.12
N ASP A 516 12.40 6.94 -34.16
CA ASP A 516 12.57 5.68 -34.91
C ASP A 516 13.66 4.74 -34.34
N GLU A 517 14.27 5.11 -33.21
CA GLU A 517 15.30 4.35 -32.49
C GLU A 517 14.76 3.79 -31.17
N ALA A 518 15.37 2.70 -30.68
CA ALA A 518 15.00 2.12 -29.39
C ALA A 518 15.43 3.06 -28.26
N VAL A 519 14.44 3.62 -27.56
CA VAL A 519 14.70 4.54 -26.43
C VAL A 519 14.26 3.98 -25.10
N TYR A 520 13.28 3.07 -25.06
CA TYR A 520 12.90 2.36 -23.85
C TYR A 520 13.64 1.04 -23.77
N PHE A 521 14.17 0.69 -22.59
CA PHE A 521 14.75 -0.63 -22.34
C PHE A 521 13.86 -1.54 -21.49
N ASP A 522 12.87 -0.97 -20.80
CA ASP A 522 11.86 -1.68 -20.02
C ASP A 522 10.48 -1.00 -20.09
N SER A 523 9.57 -1.33 -19.17
CA SER A 523 8.19 -0.84 -19.15
C SER A 523 8.02 0.66 -18.91
N SER A 524 9.08 1.42 -18.59
CA SER A 524 8.97 2.83 -18.21
C SER A 524 10.21 3.69 -18.44
N HIS A 525 11.40 3.10 -18.46
CA HIS A 525 12.66 3.83 -18.42
C HIS A 525 13.29 3.97 -19.79
N THR A 526 13.84 5.16 -20.02
CA THR A 526 14.55 5.48 -21.26
C THR A 526 16.06 5.50 -21.07
N ASN A 527 16.77 5.17 -22.14
CA ASN A 527 18.21 5.45 -22.28
C ASN A 527 18.47 6.97 -22.35
N GLU A 528 19.74 7.36 -22.50
CA GLU A 528 20.14 8.78 -22.53
C GLU A 528 19.60 9.54 -23.76
N LEU A 529 19.35 8.85 -24.89
CA LEU A 529 18.71 9.46 -26.06
C LEU A 529 17.25 9.83 -25.74
N GLY A 530 16.46 8.89 -25.21
CA GLY A 530 15.09 9.16 -24.80
C GLY A 530 15.03 10.24 -23.72
N ALA A 531 15.95 10.21 -22.73
CA ALA A 531 16.08 11.25 -21.72
C ALA A 531 16.36 12.64 -22.32
N SER A 532 17.24 12.72 -23.31
CA SER A 532 17.56 13.97 -24.02
C SER A 532 16.33 14.55 -24.72
N ILE A 533 15.56 13.72 -25.42
CA ILE A 533 14.35 14.16 -26.15
C ILE A 533 13.27 14.61 -25.18
N VAL A 534 12.97 13.80 -24.16
CA VAL A 534 11.95 14.13 -23.16
C VAL A 534 12.37 15.32 -22.31
N GLY A 535 13.63 15.40 -21.89
CA GLY A 535 14.18 16.51 -21.12
C GLY A 535 14.15 17.83 -21.90
N THR A 536 14.35 17.78 -23.23
CA THR A 536 14.20 18.97 -24.09
C THR A 536 12.74 19.41 -24.16
N ALA A 537 11.80 18.48 -24.41
CA ALA A 537 10.38 18.79 -24.40
C ALA A 537 9.88 19.30 -23.04
N LEU A 538 10.42 18.74 -21.95
CA LEU A 538 10.18 19.21 -20.59
C LEU A 538 10.68 20.64 -20.42
N TYR A 539 11.92 20.95 -20.82
CA TYR A 539 12.44 22.31 -20.77
C TYR A 539 11.56 23.31 -21.53
N GLU A 540 11.13 22.98 -22.75
CA GLU A 540 10.24 23.84 -23.54
C GLU A 540 8.93 24.15 -22.81
N ALA A 541 8.37 23.16 -22.12
CA ALA A 541 7.16 23.32 -21.33
C ALA A 541 7.38 24.14 -20.03
N LEU A 542 8.56 24.04 -19.42
CA LEU A 542 8.92 24.77 -18.20
C LEU A 542 9.37 26.21 -18.47
N ARG A 543 9.84 26.51 -19.68
CA ARG A 543 10.46 27.78 -20.05
C ARG A 543 9.64 29.01 -19.64
N PRO A 544 8.30 29.10 -19.86
CA PRO A 544 7.55 30.27 -19.44
C PRO A 544 7.63 30.56 -17.94
N ALA A 545 7.62 29.52 -17.11
CA ALA A 545 7.74 29.65 -15.65
C ALA A 545 9.18 30.00 -15.23
N LEU A 546 10.19 29.48 -15.93
CA LEU A 546 11.59 29.84 -15.71
C LEU A 546 11.89 31.29 -16.07
N ASP A 547 11.36 31.79 -17.19
CA ASP A 547 11.47 33.20 -17.60
C ASP A 547 10.82 34.12 -16.55
N GLU A 548 9.64 33.74 -16.04
CA GLU A 548 8.95 34.48 -14.98
C GLU A 548 9.77 34.49 -13.68
N ALA A 549 10.29 33.35 -13.25
CA ALA A 549 11.14 33.25 -12.06
C ALA A 549 12.44 34.07 -12.20
N ALA A 550 13.08 34.02 -13.37
CA ALA A 550 14.28 34.81 -13.67
C ALA A 550 14.00 36.31 -13.60
N ALA A 551 12.85 36.77 -14.08
CA ALA A 551 12.46 38.17 -14.05
C ALA A 551 12.12 38.71 -12.65
N GLN A 552 11.87 37.84 -11.68
CA GLN A 552 11.56 38.21 -10.29
C GLN A 552 12.80 38.38 -9.40
N ARG A 553 13.98 37.98 -9.88
CA ARG A 553 15.26 38.21 -9.22
C ARG A 553 15.93 39.49 -9.71
#